data_AF-A0A522UZF9-F1
#
_entry.id   AF-A0A522UZF9-F1
#
_cell.length_a   1.000
_cell.length_b   1.000
_cell.length_c   1.000
_cell.angle_alpha   90.00
_cell.angle_beta   90.00
_cell.angle_gamma   90.00
#
_symmetry.space_group_name_H-M   'P 1'
#
loop_
_entity.id
_entity.type
_entity.pdbx_description
1 polymer ?
#
loop_
_entity_poly.entity_id
_entity_poly.type
_entity_poly.pdbx_seq_one_letter_code
_entity_poly.pdbx_strand_id
1 'polypeptide(L)'
;MIEIIDSSRLIELVLEKHKKLLETYGCEFSEIESKFNMLKQQSDAVKKEIDLMGSRIEVLNEKYHLLFYQAKKQREDTLNELLEKMRHSKAANMQDVMRFTGRIEGLEKKLQNSKHIEDEEKSIAELIKLLYEIESAGKKAGIMITCKGIIDKLNDANSSHRELLSLQDKPKQHAESLSDYNRQKNEVEVRFNWLKHRIESHNNALAHWEKQRGVVAV
;
A
#
# COMPACT_ATOMS: atom_id res chain seq x y z
N MET A 1 -24.65 68.42 -20.00
CA MET A 1 -23.29 68.75 -20.46
C MET A 1 -22.52 67.44 -20.39
N ILE A 2 -22.12 66.86 -21.53
CA ILE A 2 -21.36 65.60 -21.57
C ILE A 2 -19.90 66.02 -21.69
N GLU A 3 -19.12 65.90 -20.63
CA GLU A 3 -17.66 66.07 -20.70
C GLU A 3 -17.08 64.87 -21.46
N ILE A 4 -16.43 65.15 -22.59
CA ILE A 4 -15.71 64.14 -23.36
C ILE A 4 -14.35 63.95 -22.67
N ILE A 5 -14.14 62.77 -22.10
CA ILE A 5 -12.88 62.39 -21.44
C ILE A 5 -11.76 62.39 -22.50
N ASP A 6 -10.63 63.03 -22.17
CA ASP A 6 -9.46 63.03 -23.06
C ASP A 6 -8.82 61.63 -23.16
N SER A 7 -8.08 61.39 -24.25
CA SER A 7 -7.51 60.07 -24.54
C SER A 7 -6.51 59.60 -23.48
N SER A 8 -5.73 60.52 -22.90
CA SER A 8 -4.75 60.21 -21.87
C SER A 8 -5.43 59.75 -20.58
N ARG A 9 -6.48 60.46 -20.17
CA ARG A 9 -7.28 60.14 -18.99
C ARG A 9 -8.02 58.82 -19.15
N LEU A 10 -8.50 58.51 -20.36
CA LEU A 10 -9.11 57.21 -20.66
C LEU A 10 -8.10 56.07 -20.51
N ILE A 11 -6.87 56.23 -21.04
CA ILE A 11 -5.80 55.23 -20.91
C ILE A 11 -5.42 55.01 -19.45
N GLU A 12 -5.32 56.07 -18.63
CA GLU A 12 -5.06 55.96 -17.19
C GLU A 12 -6.13 55.13 -16.48
N LEU A 13 -7.41 55.40 -16.74
CA LEU A 13 -8.52 54.66 -16.14
C LEU A 13 -8.53 53.18 -16.54
N VAL A 14 -8.15 52.87 -17.79
CA VAL A 14 -8.02 51.49 -18.27
C VAL A 14 -6.87 50.78 -17.58
N LEU A 15 -5.71 51.43 -17.43
CA LEU A 15 -4.57 50.91 -16.70
C LEU A 15 -4.90 50.64 -15.22
N GLU A 16 -5.56 51.59 -14.55
CA GLU A 16 -5.99 51.43 -13.16
C GLU A 16 -6.97 50.26 -13.00
N LYS A 17 -7.94 50.13 -13.91
CA LYS A 17 -8.88 49.00 -13.91
C LYS A 17 -8.17 47.66 -14.04
N HIS A 18 -7.22 47.54 -14.95
CA HIS A 18 -6.45 46.31 -15.13
C HIS A 18 -5.58 45.97 -13.91
N LYS A 19 -4.95 46.97 -13.28
CA LYS A 19 -4.18 46.78 -12.03
C LYS A 19 -5.06 46.27 -10.89
N LYS A 20 -6.23 46.89 -10.67
CA LYS A 20 -7.18 46.47 -9.63
C LYS A 20 -7.69 45.04 -9.84
N LEU A 21 -7.96 44.66 -11.09
CA LEU A 21 -8.35 43.28 -11.43
C LEU A 21 -7.20 42.30 -11.18
N LEU A 22 -5.96 42.66 -11.51
CA LEU A 22 -4.79 41.82 -11.23
C LEU A 22 -4.53 41.64 -9.74
N GLU A 23 -4.69 42.68 -8.92
CA GLU A 23 -4.59 42.54 -7.46
C GLU A 23 -5.63 41.56 -6.93
N THR A 24 -6.89 41.69 -7.38
CA THR A 24 -7.98 40.82 -6.96
C THR A 24 -7.72 39.37 -7.38
N TYR A 25 -7.39 39.15 -8.65
CA TYR A 25 -7.11 37.81 -9.17
C TYR A 25 -5.82 37.23 -8.59
N GLY A 26 -4.81 38.06 -8.31
CA GLY A 26 -3.55 37.63 -7.72
C GLY A 26 -3.71 37.10 -6.30
N CYS A 27 -4.50 37.79 -5.47
CA CYS A 27 -4.85 37.30 -4.13
C CYS A 27 -5.58 35.95 -4.20
N GLU A 28 -6.64 35.86 -5.01
CA GLU A 28 -7.40 34.62 -5.19
C GLU A 28 -6.53 33.49 -5.74
N PHE A 29 -5.66 33.80 -6.70
CA PHE A 29 -4.76 32.82 -7.30
C PHE A 29 -3.78 32.25 -6.30
N SER A 30 -3.21 33.08 -5.41
CA SER A 30 -2.31 32.61 -4.35
C SER A 30 -3.01 31.65 -3.37
N GLU A 31 -4.26 31.93 -3.01
CA GLU A 31 -5.05 31.05 -2.13
C GLU A 31 -5.36 29.71 -2.81
N ILE A 32 -5.81 29.77 -4.07
CA ILE A 32 -6.14 28.60 -4.88
C ILE A 32 -4.90 27.76 -5.18
N GLU A 33 -3.77 28.39 -5.47
CA GLU A 33 -2.48 27.73 -5.69
C GLU A 33 -2.01 26.98 -4.43
N SER A 34 -2.11 27.62 -3.26
CA SER A 34 -1.78 26.99 -1.98
C SER A 34 -2.64 25.74 -1.73
N LYS A 35 -3.96 25.88 -1.90
CA LYS A 35 -4.91 24.76 -1.76
C LYS A 35 -4.63 23.64 -2.76
N PHE A 36 -4.38 23.98 -4.03
CA PHE A 36 -4.07 23.01 -5.08
C PHE A 36 -2.79 22.22 -4.77
N ASN A 37 -1.73 22.93 -4.35
CA ASN A 37 -0.46 22.30 -3.98
C ASN A 37 -0.60 21.39 -2.76
N MET A 38 -1.36 21.80 -1.75
CA MET A 38 -1.65 20.96 -0.58
C MET A 38 -2.40 19.68 -0.98
N LEU A 39 -3.47 19.78 -1.78
CA LEU A 39 -4.23 18.62 -2.25
C LEU A 39 -3.38 17.67 -3.10
N LYS A 40 -2.49 18.23 -3.94
CA LYS A 40 -1.53 17.44 -4.72
C LYS A 40 -0.57 16.67 -3.80
N GLN A 41 0.00 17.32 -2.79
CA GLN A 41 0.89 16.67 -1.83
C GLN A 41 0.19 15.56 -1.04
N GLN A 42 -1.07 15.78 -0.62
CA GLN A 42 -1.88 14.78 0.07
C GLN A 42 -2.18 13.57 -0.82
N SER A 43 -2.60 13.81 -2.07
CA SER A 43 -2.83 12.75 -3.06
C SER A 43 -1.56 11.93 -3.32
N ASP A 44 -0.42 12.61 -3.53
CA ASP A 44 0.87 11.95 -3.76
C ASP A 44 1.35 11.15 -2.54
N ALA A 45 1.10 11.65 -1.32
CA ALA A 45 1.43 10.95 -0.08
C ALA A 45 0.60 9.67 0.09
N VAL A 46 -0.72 9.77 -0.05
CA VAL A 46 -1.62 8.60 0.05
C VAL A 46 -1.31 7.57 -1.03
N LYS A 47 -1.00 8.01 -2.25
CA LYS A 47 -0.58 7.11 -3.33
C LYS A 47 0.68 6.31 -2.95
N LYS A 48 1.69 6.98 -2.40
CA LYS A 48 2.92 6.30 -1.93
C LYS A 48 2.63 5.31 -0.81
N GLU A 49 1.71 5.64 0.10
CA GLU A 49 1.30 4.72 1.17
C GLU A 49 0.60 3.49 0.60
N ILE A 50 -0.32 3.65 -0.36
CA ILE A 50 -0.97 2.54 -1.08
C ILE A 50 0.07 1.65 -1.75
N ASP A 51 1.00 2.23 -2.50
CA ASP A 51 2.04 1.48 -3.21
C ASP A 51 2.92 0.68 -2.24
N LEU A 52 3.35 1.32 -1.13
CA LEU A 52 4.16 0.68 -0.08
C LEU A 52 3.41 -0.47 0.59
N MET A 53 2.13 -0.27 0.92
CA MET A 53 1.30 -1.32 1.50
C MET A 53 1.06 -2.46 0.51
N GLY A 54 0.84 -2.15 -0.77
CA GLY A 54 0.70 -3.14 -1.84
C GLY A 54 1.94 -4.03 -1.94
N SER A 55 3.13 -3.43 -2.03
CA SER A 55 4.38 -4.20 -2.04
C SER A 55 4.58 -5.01 -0.76
N ARG A 56 4.20 -4.49 0.41
CA ARG A 56 4.29 -5.24 1.67
C ARG A 56 3.37 -6.45 1.68
N ILE A 57 2.13 -6.31 1.18
CA ILE A 57 1.16 -7.41 1.07
C ILE A 57 1.71 -8.51 0.15
N GLU A 58 2.26 -8.15 -1.01
CA GLU A 58 2.87 -9.11 -1.95
C GLU A 58 4.01 -9.90 -1.30
N VAL A 59 4.94 -9.19 -0.64
CA VAL A 59 6.07 -9.82 0.06
C VAL A 59 5.61 -10.74 1.19
N LEU A 60 4.61 -10.33 1.98
CA LEU A 60 4.07 -11.16 3.06
C LEU A 60 3.39 -12.42 2.52
N ASN A 61 2.67 -12.30 1.39
CA ASN A 61 2.00 -13.42 0.75
C ASN A 61 3.00 -14.45 0.21
N GLU A 62 4.04 -13.98 -0.48
CA GLU A 62 5.12 -14.84 -0.97
C GLU A 62 5.86 -15.51 0.20
N LYS A 63 6.20 -14.72 1.25
CA LYS A 63 6.85 -15.23 2.45
C LYS A 63 6.02 -16.33 3.13
N TYR A 64 4.70 -16.14 3.26
CA TYR A 64 3.79 -17.14 3.83
C TYR A 64 3.89 -18.48 3.07
N HIS A 65 3.70 -18.45 1.76
CA HIS A 65 3.73 -19.66 0.94
C HIS A 65 5.12 -20.32 0.90
N LEU A 66 6.18 -19.52 0.83
CA LEU A 66 7.56 -20.02 0.81
C LEU A 66 7.91 -20.72 2.13
N LEU A 67 7.60 -20.10 3.27
CA LEU A 67 7.86 -20.70 4.58
C LEU A 67 7.06 -21.98 4.79
N PHE A 68 5.80 -22.00 4.34
CA PHE A 68 4.98 -23.20 4.42
C PHE A 68 5.55 -24.34 3.57
N TYR A 69 5.97 -24.05 2.33
CA TYR A 69 6.62 -25.02 1.46
C TYR A 69 7.94 -25.55 2.07
N GLN A 70 8.77 -24.67 2.61
CA GLN A 70 10.03 -25.05 3.26
C GLN A 70 9.80 -25.91 4.50
N ALA A 71 8.80 -25.57 5.33
CA ALA A 71 8.42 -26.36 6.50
C ALA A 71 7.97 -27.77 6.09
N LYS A 72 7.11 -27.87 5.08
CA LYS A 72 6.65 -29.14 4.52
C LYS A 72 7.81 -29.99 4.00
N LYS A 73 8.68 -29.42 3.16
CA LYS A 73 9.82 -30.15 2.60
C LYS A 73 10.76 -30.64 3.69
N GLN A 74 11.12 -29.79 4.65
CA GLN A 74 11.98 -30.16 5.76
C GLN A 74 11.35 -31.26 6.63
N ARG A 75 10.03 -31.23 6.82
CA ARG A 75 9.31 -32.31 7.50
C ARG A 75 9.41 -33.62 6.75
N GLU A 76 9.14 -33.62 5.44
CA GLU A 76 9.22 -34.82 4.60
C GLU A 76 10.62 -35.45 4.69
N ASP A 77 11.67 -34.64 4.57
CA ASP A 77 13.06 -35.10 4.67
C ASP A 77 13.36 -35.69 6.07
N THR A 78 13.01 -34.96 7.13
CA THR A 78 13.23 -35.39 8.53
C THR A 78 12.48 -36.68 8.86
N LEU A 79 11.26 -36.82 8.34
CA LEU A 79 10.42 -37.98 8.56
C LEU A 79 10.93 -39.20 7.79
N ASN A 80 11.33 -39.02 6.53
CA ASN A 80 11.92 -40.10 5.74
C ASN A 80 13.18 -40.65 6.42
N GLU A 81 14.05 -39.76 6.92
CA GLU A 81 15.22 -40.16 7.69
C GLU A 81 14.84 -40.93 8.97
N LEU A 82 13.84 -40.46 9.72
CA LEU A 82 13.35 -41.14 10.92
C LEU A 82 12.81 -42.55 10.60
N LEU A 83 11.94 -42.66 9.59
CA LEU A 83 11.30 -43.91 9.20
C LEU A 83 12.31 -44.94 8.71
N GLU A 84 13.32 -44.51 7.93
CA GLU A 84 14.42 -45.38 7.53
C GLU A 84 15.19 -45.88 8.75
N LYS A 85 15.61 -44.99 9.68
CA LYS A 85 16.30 -45.42 10.90
C LYS A 85 15.47 -46.39 11.75
N MET A 86 14.16 -46.13 11.89
CA MET A 86 13.23 -47.01 12.61
C MET A 86 13.06 -48.38 11.95
N ARG A 87 13.05 -48.43 10.61
CA ARG A 87 12.99 -49.70 9.86
C ARG A 87 14.25 -50.53 10.10
N HIS A 88 15.42 -49.90 10.10
CA HIS A 88 16.69 -50.58 10.38
C HIS A 88 16.79 -51.08 11.82
N SER A 89 16.27 -50.32 12.79
CA SER A 89 16.30 -50.69 14.22
C SER A 89 15.12 -51.58 14.66
N LYS A 90 14.17 -51.90 13.77
CA LYS A 90 12.93 -52.64 14.06
C LYS A 90 12.14 -52.02 15.23
N ALA A 91 12.03 -50.70 15.23
CA ALA A 91 11.33 -49.95 16.29
C ALA A 91 9.83 -50.31 16.36
N ALA A 92 9.35 -50.68 17.55
CA ALA A 92 7.96 -51.12 17.76
C ALA A 92 6.90 -50.02 17.54
N ASN A 93 7.30 -48.74 17.63
CA ASN A 93 6.41 -47.58 17.51
C ASN A 93 6.39 -46.93 16.11
N MET A 94 6.93 -47.60 15.09
CA MET A 94 6.96 -47.08 13.72
C MET A 94 5.56 -46.80 13.15
N GLN A 95 4.56 -47.63 13.52
CA GLN A 95 3.17 -47.45 13.08
C GLN A 95 2.53 -46.16 13.62
N ASP A 96 2.88 -45.76 14.85
CA ASP A 96 2.38 -44.50 15.43
C ASP A 96 2.90 -43.29 14.64
N VAL A 97 4.19 -43.31 14.28
CA VAL A 97 4.82 -42.26 13.46
C VAL A 97 4.15 -42.15 12.08
N MET A 98 3.85 -43.29 11.44
CA MET A 98 3.09 -43.31 10.18
C MET A 98 1.68 -42.74 10.33
N ARG A 99 0.99 -43.03 11.44
CA ARG A 99 -0.33 -42.47 11.74
C ARG A 99 -0.27 -40.95 11.95
N PHE A 100 0.71 -40.44 12.69
CA PHE A 100 0.89 -39.00 12.88
C PHE A 100 1.19 -38.30 11.55
N THR A 101 2.00 -38.94 10.70
CA THR A 101 2.31 -38.44 9.35
C THR A 101 1.05 -38.27 8.50
N GLY A 102 0.22 -39.31 8.41
CA GLY A 102 -1.01 -39.23 7.61
C GLY A 102 -1.96 -38.13 8.10
N ARG A 103 -1.99 -37.88 9.42
CA ARG A 103 -2.76 -36.77 10.00
C ARG A 103 -2.16 -35.41 9.65
N ILE A 104 -0.83 -35.27 9.69
CA ILE A 104 -0.12 -34.05 9.25
C ILE A 104 -0.43 -33.75 7.79
N GLU A 105 -0.32 -34.72 6.88
CA GLU A 105 -0.62 -34.52 5.45
C GLU A 105 -2.08 -34.08 5.23
N GLY A 106 -3.01 -34.61 6.03
CA GLY A 106 -4.40 -34.17 6.04
C GLY A 106 -4.56 -32.70 6.44
N LEU A 107 -3.84 -32.25 7.48
CA LEU A 107 -3.83 -30.85 7.92
C LEU A 107 -3.17 -29.92 6.90
N GLU A 108 -2.06 -30.34 6.28
CA GLU A 108 -1.38 -29.58 5.23
C GLU A 108 -2.28 -29.34 4.02
N LYS A 109 -3.04 -30.35 3.59
CA LYS A 109 -4.04 -30.21 2.51
C LYS A 109 -5.16 -29.25 2.87
N LYS A 110 -5.59 -29.22 4.14
CA LYS A 110 -6.59 -28.24 4.62
C LYS A 110 -6.02 -26.83 4.59
N LEU A 111 -4.78 -26.65 5.07
CA LEU A 111 -4.08 -25.36 5.07
C LEU A 111 -3.90 -24.79 3.66
N GLN A 112 -3.58 -25.63 2.67
CA GLN A 112 -3.49 -25.21 1.26
C GLN A 112 -4.80 -24.65 0.69
N ASN A 113 -5.94 -25.12 1.20
CA ASN A 113 -7.26 -24.74 0.71
C ASN A 113 -8.01 -23.80 1.67
N SER A 114 -7.40 -23.46 2.81
CA SER A 114 -8.06 -22.63 3.81
C SER A 114 -8.18 -21.19 3.32
N LYS A 115 -9.27 -20.55 3.71
CA LYS A 115 -9.53 -19.13 3.49
C LYS A 115 -9.77 -18.39 4.81
N HIS A 116 -9.69 -19.09 5.94
CA HIS A 116 -10.03 -18.59 7.26
C HIS A 116 -8.85 -18.78 8.22
N ILE A 117 -8.34 -17.67 8.76
CA ILE A 117 -7.15 -17.69 9.61
C ILE A 117 -7.35 -18.49 10.89
N GLU A 118 -8.54 -18.47 11.49
CA GLU A 118 -8.81 -19.25 12.70
C GLU A 118 -8.64 -20.76 12.46
N ASP A 119 -9.02 -21.24 11.28
CA ASP A 119 -8.87 -22.64 10.90
C ASP A 119 -7.42 -22.97 10.57
N GLU A 120 -6.69 -22.02 9.99
CA GLU A 120 -5.25 -22.17 9.75
C GLU A 120 -4.46 -22.21 11.06
N GLU A 121 -4.73 -21.32 12.00
CA GLU A 121 -4.09 -21.28 13.31
C GLU A 121 -4.34 -22.57 14.09
N LYS A 122 -5.59 -23.06 14.10
CA LYS A 122 -5.92 -24.35 14.69
C LYS A 122 -5.16 -25.49 14.03
N SER A 123 -5.09 -25.49 12.71
CA SER A 123 -4.37 -26.52 11.94
C SER A 123 -2.86 -26.49 12.22
N ILE A 124 -2.25 -25.29 12.30
CA ILE A 124 -0.84 -25.11 12.63
C ILE A 124 -0.56 -25.55 14.07
N ALA A 125 -1.42 -25.20 15.03
CA ALA A 125 -1.27 -25.65 16.42
C ALA A 125 -1.33 -27.19 16.52
N GLU A 126 -2.25 -27.81 15.78
CA GLU A 126 -2.35 -29.28 15.71
C GLU A 126 -1.12 -29.91 15.02
N LEU A 127 -0.62 -29.31 13.94
CA LEU A 127 0.63 -29.73 13.29
C LEU A 127 1.81 -29.71 14.26
N ILE A 128 1.98 -28.62 15.00
CA ILE A 128 3.06 -28.47 15.98
C ILE A 128 2.97 -29.55 17.05
N LYS A 129 1.77 -29.84 17.54
CA LYS A 129 1.55 -30.93 18.51
C LYS A 129 1.99 -32.29 17.94
N LEU A 130 1.58 -32.61 16.72
CA LEU A 130 1.95 -33.87 16.05
C LEU A 130 3.47 -33.97 15.80
N LEU A 131 4.13 -32.85 15.48
CA LEU A 131 5.59 -32.81 15.33
C LEU A 131 6.31 -33.15 16.64
N TYR A 132 5.83 -32.67 17.79
CA TYR A 132 6.36 -33.06 19.10
C TYR A 132 6.08 -34.54 19.43
N GLU A 133 4.91 -35.07 19.04
CA GLU A 133 4.60 -36.49 19.19
C GLU A 133 5.57 -37.37 18.37
N ILE A 134 5.90 -36.95 17.14
CA ILE A 134 6.91 -37.60 16.29
C ILE A 134 8.31 -37.53 16.91
N GLU A 135 8.74 -36.37 17.41
CA GLU A 135 10.04 -36.26 18.14
C GLU A 135 10.10 -37.21 19.34
N SER A 136 9.02 -37.29 20.12
CA SER A 136 8.92 -38.17 21.29
C SER A 136 8.98 -39.65 20.89
N ALA A 137 8.30 -40.02 19.81
CA ALA A 137 8.37 -41.37 19.25
C ALA A 137 9.78 -41.71 18.75
N GLY A 138 10.47 -40.78 18.09
CA GLY A 138 11.87 -40.92 17.71
C GLY A 138 12.76 -41.20 18.91
N LYS A 139 12.65 -40.38 19.96
CA LYS A 139 13.43 -40.55 21.21
C LYS A 139 13.20 -41.92 21.86
N LYS A 140 11.95 -42.39 21.91
CA LYS A 140 11.60 -43.74 22.42
C LYS A 140 12.24 -44.86 21.61
N ALA A 141 12.46 -44.65 20.32
CA ALA A 141 13.16 -45.58 19.43
C ALA A 141 14.70 -45.42 19.47
N GLY A 142 15.24 -44.56 20.35
CA GLY A 142 16.67 -44.26 20.42
C GLY A 142 17.18 -43.37 19.30
N ILE A 143 16.30 -42.74 18.52
CA ILE A 143 16.65 -41.90 17.37
C ILE A 143 16.41 -40.44 17.74
N MET A 144 17.49 -39.65 17.76
CA MET A 144 17.39 -38.22 18.00
C MET A 144 17.04 -37.50 16.71
N ILE A 145 15.88 -36.86 16.69
CA ILE A 145 15.44 -35.92 15.64
C ILE A 145 14.96 -34.62 16.29
N THR A 146 14.95 -33.55 15.52
CA THR A 146 14.31 -32.29 15.92
C THR A 146 13.46 -31.72 14.80
N CYS A 147 12.26 -31.32 15.18
CA CYS A 147 11.26 -30.61 14.40
C CYS A 147 11.31 -29.10 14.67
N LYS A 148 12.21 -28.59 15.51
CA LYS A 148 12.27 -27.16 15.87
C LYS A 148 12.32 -26.25 14.65
N GLY A 149 13.20 -26.54 13.69
CA GLY A 149 13.31 -25.74 12.46
C GLY A 149 12.06 -25.77 11.56
N ILE A 150 11.21 -26.79 11.69
CA ILE A 150 9.90 -26.88 11.02
C ILE A 150 8.89 -26.01 11.76
N ILE A 151 8.85 -26.13 13.10
CA ILE A 151 7.97 -25.36 13.98
C ILE A 151 8.23 -23.86 13.85
N ASP A 152 9.49 -23.45 13.84
CA ASP A 152 9.89 -22.04 13.67
C ASP A 152 9.36 -21.48 12.34
N LYS A 153 9.50 -22.23 11.23
CA LYS A 153 8.95 -21.82 9.92
C LYS A 153 7.42 -21.76 9.89
N LEU A 154 6.73 -22.70 10.54
CA LEU A 154 5.26 -22.66 10.65
C LEU A 154 4.78 -21.44 11.45
N ASN A 155 5.48 -21.10 12.54
CA ASN A 155 5.18 -19.91 13.34
C ASN A 155 5.46 -18.61 12.57
N ASP A 156 6.56 -18.57 11.82
CA ASP A 156 6.91 -17.42 10.98
C ASP A 156 5.93 -17.24 9.81
N ALA A 157 5.47 -18.34 9.21
CA ALA A 157 4.42 -18.33 8.20
C ALA A 157 3.12 -17.76 8.77
N ASN A 158 2.68 -18.28 9.93
CA ASN A 158 1.47 -17.82 10.60
C ASN A 158 1.55 -16.33 10.99
N SER A 159 2.71 -15.88 11.50
CA SER A 159 2.95 -14.48 11.84
C SER A 159 2.89 -13.58 10.60
N SER A 160 3.43 -14.04 9.47
CA SER A 160 3.38 -13.31 8.20
C SER A 160 1.94 -13.21 7.67
N HIS A 161 1.14 -14.26 7.81
CA HIS A 161 -0.26 -14.26 7.41
C HIS A 161 -1.12 -13.33 8.30
N ARG A 162 -0.90 -13.33 9.62
CA ARG A 162 -1.53 -12.37 10.54
C ARG A 162 -1.26 -10.93 10.13
N GLU A 163 0.00 -10.62 9.83
CA GLU A 163 0.38 -9.28 9.37
C GLU A 163 -0.33 -8.94 8.05
N LEU A 164 -0.37 -9.87 7.08
CA LEU A 164 -1.04 -9.69 5.80
C LEU A 164 -2.51 -9.32 5.97
N LEU A 165 -3.27 -10.07 6.79
CA LEU A 165 -4.69 -9.79 7.00
C LEU A 165 -4.92 -8.45 7.68
N SER A 166 -4.03 -8.04 8.58
CA SER A 166 -4.11 -6.72 9.22
C SER A 166 -3.91 -5.56 8.22
N LEU A 167 -3.30 -5.83 7.07
CA LEU A 167 -3.01 -4.85 6.02
C LEU A 167 -3.97 -4.92 4.84
N GLN A 168 -4.63 -6.06 4.60
CA GLN A 168 -5.34 -6.34 3.34
C GLN A 168 -6.45 -5.32 2.98
N ASP A 169 -7.14 -4.76 3.98
CA ASP A 169 -8.21 -3.79 3.74
C ASP A 169 -7.74 -2.32 3.76
N LYS A 170 -6.52 -2.05 4.24
CA LYS A 170 -6.00 -0.67 4.33
C LYS A 170 -5.84 0.00 2.96
N PRO A 171 -5.31 -0.66 1.91
CA PRO A 171 -5.24 -0.05 0.58
C PRO A 171 -6.60 0.42 0.04
N LYS A 172 -7.68 -0.31 0.35
CA LYS A 172 -9.04 0.09 -0.07
C LYS A 172 -9.49 1.36 0.65
N GLN A 173 -9.27 1.45 1.95
CA GLN A 173 -9.58 2.65 2.74
C GLN A 173 -8.78 3.87 2.25
N HIS A 174 -7.50 3.68 1.95
CA HIS A 174 -6.67 4.74 1.38
C HIS A 174 -7.09 5.12 -0.05
N ALA A 175 -7.60 4.19 -0.85
CA ALA A 175 -8.09 4.47 -2.20
C ALA A 175 -9.33 5.38 -2.20
N GLU A 176 -10.21 5.26 -1.21
CA GLU A 176 -11.33 6.19 -1.01
C GLU A 176 -10.82 7.61 -0.73
N SER A 177 -9.87 7.74 0.20
CA SER A 177 -9.23 9.03 0.51
C SER A 177 -8.53 9.64 -0.72
N LEU A 178 -7.82 8.82 -1.50
CA LEU A 178 -7.17 9.24 -2.74
C LEU A 178 -8.18 9.75 -3.77
N SER A 179 -9.32 9.06 -3.92
CA SER A 179 -10.41 9.47 -4.79
C SER A 179 -10.96 10.84 -4.38
N ASP A 180 -11.18 11.06 -3.08
CA ASP A 180 -11.67 12.33 -2.56
C ASP A 180 -10.67 13.48 -2.76
N TYR A 181 -9.37 13.25 -2.53
CA TYR A 181 -8.34 14.26 -2.80
C TYR A 181 -8.25 14.59 -4.29
N ASN A 182 -8.35 13.58 -5.16
CA ASN A 182 -8.33 13.78 -6.61
C ASN A 182 -9.59 14.54 -7.09
N ARG A 183 -10.76 14.26 -6.53
CA ARG A 183 -11.98 15.02 -6.84
C ARG A 183 -11.80 16.49 -6.46
N GLN A 184 -11.39 16.77 -5.22
CA GLN A 184 -11.16 18.15 -4.75
C GLN A 184 -10.08 18.86 -5.57
N LYS A 185 -9.01 18.15 -5.92
CA LYS A 185 -7.94 18.69 -6.77
C LYS A 185 -8.49 19.11 -8.14
N ASN A 186 -9.28 18.26 -8.79
CA ASN A 186 -9.87 18.53 -10.10
C ASN A 186 -10.85 19.73 -10.05
N GLU A 187 -11.62 19.85 -8.97
CA GLU A 187 -12.50 21.01 -8.75
C GLU A 187 -11.71 22.34 -8.65
N VAL A 188 -10.59 22.32 -7.92
CA VAL A 188 -9.71 23.48 -7.75
C VAL A 188 -8.92 23.78 -9.03
N GLU A 189 -8.53 22.75 -9.79
CA GLU A 189 -7.74 22.87 -11.02
C GLU A 189 -8.41 23.75 -12.08
N VAL A 190 -9.74 23.64 -12.23
CA VAL A 190 -10.49 24.46 -13.17
C VAL A 190 -10.35 25.95 -12.84
N ARG A 191 -10.53 26.32 -11.55
CA ARG A 191 -10.41 27.71 -11.11
C ARG A 191 -8.97 28.20 -11.17
N PHE A 192 -8.01 27.37 -10.76
CA PHE A 192 -6.58 27.64 -10.85
C PHE A 192 -6.18 28.00 -12.29
N ASN A 193 -6.56 27.15 -13.26
CA ASN A 193 -6.26 27.37 -14.67
C ASN A 193 -6.96 28.63 -15.18
N TRP A 194 -8.23 28.84 -14.84
CA TRP A 194 -8.94 30.05 -15.26
C TRP A 194 -8.27 31.33 -14.76
N LEU A 195 -7.89 31.39 -13.47
CA LEU A 195 -7.21 32.53 -12.87
C LEU A 195 -5.84 32.77 -13.52
N LYS A 196 -5.07 31.70 -13.76
CA LYS A 196 -3.77 31.79 -14.43
C LYS A 196 -3.88 32.47 -15.80
N HIS A 197 -4.78 31.98 -16.66
CA HIS A 197 -5.00 32.57 -17.99
C HIS A 197 -5.54 34.00 -17.89
N ARG A 198 -6.39 34.29 -16.89
CA ARG A 198 -6.97 35.62 -16.72
C ARG A 198 -5.94 36.65 -16.28
N ILE A 199 -5.06 36.29 -15.36
CA ILE A 199 -3.91 37.11 -14.94
C ILE A 199 -2.99 37.36 -16.13
N GLU A 200 -2.64 36.32 -16.90
CA GLU A 200 -1.80 36.46 -18.08
C GLU A 200 -2.43 37.40 -19.13
N SER A 201 -3.73 37.27 -19.39
CA SER A 201 -4.48 38.15 -20.27
C SER A 201 -4.45 39.62 -19.80
N HIS A 202 -4.60 39.87 -18.50
CA HIS A 202 -4.56 41.23 -17.95
C HIS A 202 -3.15 41.83 -17.93
N ASN A 203 -2.11 41.03 -17.69
CA ASN A 203 -0.72 41.46 -17.84
C ASN A 203 -0.41 41.85 -19.29
N ASN A 204 -0.88 41.06 -20.26
CA ASN A 204 -0.73 41.38 -21.68
C ASN A 204 -1.47 42.67 -22.07
N ALA A 205 -2.68 42.87 -21.54
CA ALA A 205 -3.45 44.10 -21.75
C ALA A 205 -2.75 45.32 -21.13
N LEU A 206 -2.23 45.21 -19.90
CA LEU A 206 -1.43 46.27 -19.28
C LEU A 206 -0.23 46.64 -20.15
N ALA A 207 0.55 45.65 -20.59
CA ALA A 207 1.71 45.89 -21.44
C ALA A 207 1.33 46.58 -22.77
N HIS A 208 0.15 46.29 -23.33
CA HIS A 208 -0.37 46.98 -24.51
C HIS A 208 -0.71 48.45 -24.21
N TRP A 209 -1.49 48.70 -23.15
CA TRP A 209 -1.94 50.05 -22.80
C TRP A 209 -0.81 50.95 -22.28
N GLU A 210 0.19 50.39 -21.62
CA GLU A 210 1.39 51.13 -21.21
C GLU A 210 2.21 51.59 -22.42
N LYS A 211 2.28 50.77 -23.49
CA LYS A 211 2.87 51.18 -24.77
C LYS A 211 2.07 52.29 -25.43
N GLN A 212 0.74 52.18 -25.48
CA GLN A 212 -0.16 53.21 -26.03
C GLN A 212 -0.01 54.54 -25.28
N ARG A 213 0.09 54.52 -23.95
CA ARG A 213 0.34 55.71 -23.11
C ARG A 213 1.63 56.43 -23.52
N GLY A 214 2.70 55.67 -23.79
CA GLY A 214 3.98 56.23 -24.24
C GLY A 214 3.94 56.86 -25.63
N VAL A 215 2.98 56.47 -26.49
CA VAL A 215 2.76 57.05 -27.82
C VAL A 215 1.89 58.31 -27.75
N VAL A 216 0.93 58.37 -26.84
CA VAL A 216 0.02 59.52 -26.65
C VAL A 216 0.64 60.66 -25.82
N ALA A 217 1.69 60.37 -25.05
CA ALA A 217 2.43 61.35 -24.23
C ALA A 217 3.56 62.09 -24.99
N VAL A 218 3.79 61.76 -26.27
CA VAL A 218 4.73 62.41 -27.20
C VAL A 218 3.96 63.32 -28.13
#